data_AF-A0A165ER70-F1
#
_entry.id   AF-A0A165ER70-F1
#
_cell.length_a   1.000
_cell.length_b   1.000
_cell.length_c   1.000
_cell.angle_alpha   90.00
_cell.angle_beta   90.00
_cell.angle_gamma   90.00
#
_symmetry.space_group_name_H-M   'P 1'
#
loop_
_entity.id
_entity.type
_entity.pdbx_description
1 polymer ?
#
loop_
_entity_poly.entity_id
_entity_poly.type
_entity_poly.pdbx_seq_one_letter_code
_entity_poly.pdbx_strand_id
1 'polypeptide(L)'
;MAMQGSPVSWPRTSPTESTSSTTFSFIADDTERSDAFPAVLIVRNSKFYLEDGTVILRVRYEPWGETPEDHLFKVHRYFLERDSEVLRRILCLSPGKNGQDGMAEETAILLPDVTPVETECLLSFLYFGMYERDVPLVDWQALLSISSKFKFQKIRERAINEITTHHPPLDPVERLALAAKHDVPQWLKSAYVELCQRTRALSPLEAKRLGLETAMRLAGAREAVLQRRLERLDVMETAGVLPTEDISLIVSQVIEAEFFKERPKINIGSHSSSVHEVTNYGAPPPLPRRKRMKS
;
A
#
# COMPACT_ATOMS: atom_id res chain seq x y z
N MET A 1 -8.80 -38.02 55.19
CA MET A 1 -9.21 -37.02 56.20
C MET A 1 -9.33 -35.68 55.46
N ALA A 2 -10.46 -35.29 54.89
CA ALA A 2 -11.76 -34.92 55.48
C ALA A 2 -11.71 -33.68 56.39
N MET A 3 -12.44 -32.65 55.94
CA MET A 3 -13.20 -31.62 56.68
C MET A 3 -12.69 -30.17 56.53
N GLN A 4 -13.41 -29.33 55.75
CA GLN A 4 -14.45 -28.35 56.16
C GLN A 4 -13.82 -27.11 56.84
N GLY A 5 -14.06 -25.84 56.50
CA GLY A 5 -15.17 -25.17 55.83
C GLY A 5 -15.69 -24.08 56.77
N SER A 6 -15.66 -22.78 56.42
CA SER A 6 -16.66 -21.74 56.79
C SER A 6 -16.29 -20.32 56.31
N PRO A 7 -17.29 -19.42 56.13
CA PRO A 7 -17.26 -18.32 55.17
C PRO A 7 -17.19 -16.92 55.83
N VAL A 8 -16.72 -15.91 55.07
CA VAL A 8 -16.68 -14.51 55.51
C VAL A 8 -17.86 -13.73 54.90
N SER A 9 -18.67 -13.18 55.80
CA SER A 9 -19.84 -12.33 55.58
C SER A 9 -19.44 -10.88 55.27
N TRP A 10 -20.09 -10.25 54.29
CA TRP A 10 -20.02 -8.81 54.04
C TRP A 10 -21.21 -8.09 54.68
N PRO A 11 -21.02 -6.98 55.41
CA PRO A 11 -22.13 -6.17 55.91
C PRO A 11 -22.70 -5.26 54.83
N ARG A 12 -24.03 -5.23 54.79
CA ARG A 12 -24.91 -4.43 53.94
C ARG A 12 -25.13 -3.07 54.63
N THR A 13 -24.74 -1.97 54.00
CA THR A 13 -25.11 -0.62 54.47
C THR A 13 -25.78 0.17 53.35
N SER A 14 -27.01 0.58 53.62
CA SER A 14 -27.89 1.41 52.80
C SER A 14 -27.34 2.84 52.65
N PRO A 15 -27.55 3.53 51.50
CA PRO A 15 -27.34 4.96 51.42
C PRO A 15 -28.64 5.71 51.75
N THR A 16 -28.55 6.64 52.70
CA THR A 16 -29.55 7.65 53.02
C THR A 16 -29.57 8.76 51.98
N GLU A 17 -30.77 9.15 51.57
CA GLU A 17 -31.09 10.32 50.74
C GLU A 17 -30.62 11.63 51.39
N SER A 18 -30.08 12.52 50.56
CA SER A 18 -30.12 13.96 50.80
C SER A 18 -30.59 14.64 49.51
N THR A 19 -31.83 15.09 49.54
CA THR A 19 -32.53 15.94 48.59
C THR A 19 -31.88 17.31 48.42
N SER A 20 -31.79 17.79 47.19
CA SER A 20 -31.88 19.22 46.86
C SER A 20 -32.38 19.38 45.43
N SER A 21 -33.59 19.92 45.34
CA SER A 21 -34.40 20.20 44.15
C SER A 21 -33.71 21.13 43.15
N THR A 22 -34.04 21.02 41.86
CA THR A 22 -34.59 22.12 41.02
C THR A 22 -34.91 21.61 39.61
N THR A 23 -36.23 21.48 39.36
CA THR A 23 -36.97 21.72 38.11
C THR A 23 -36.50 21.05 36.80
N PHE A 24 -37.15 19.93 36.45
CA PHE A 24 -37.17 19.40 35.07
C PHE A 24 -38.57 19.64 34.48
N SER A 25 -38.71 20.69 33.68
CA SER A 25 -39.90 20.92 32.86
C SER A 25 -39.76 20.16 31.55
N PHE A 26 -40.59 19.13 31.42
CA PHE A 26 -40.84 18.36 30.22
C PHE A 26 -41.48 19.25 29.14
N ILE A 27 -40.78 19.45 28.03
CA ILE A 27 -41.40 19.79 26.75
C ILE A 27 -40.83 18.80 25.73
N ALA A 28 -41.67 17.84 25.32
CA ALA A 28 -41.54 17.18 24.04
C ALA A 28 -42.05 18.18 22.98
N ASP A 29 -41.29 18.43 21.92
CA ASP A 29 -41.50 17.70 20.67
C ASP A 29 -40.47 18.13 19.61
N ASP A 30 -40.33 17.25 18.63
CA ASP A 30 -39.86 17.47 17.28
C ASP A 30 -38.36 17.60 16.96
N THR A 31 -37.88 16.49 16.42
CA THR A 31 -37.31 16.45 15.07
C THR A 31 -36.08 17.31 14.83
N GLU A 32 -34.92 16.74 15.13
CA GLU A 32 -33.82 16.66 14.18
C GLU A 32 -32.90 15.52 14.60
N ARG A 33 -33.03 14.40 13.90
CA ARG A 33 -32.07 13.30 13.93
C ARG A 33 -30.78 13.85 13.33
N SER A 34 -29.97 14.48 14.17
CA SER A 34 -28.58 14.79 13.88
C SER A 34 -27.91 13.44 13.57
N ASP A 35 -27.69 13.18 12.29
CA ASP A 35 -26.67 12.25 11.85
C ASP A 35 -25.34 12.81 12.37
N ALA A 36 -25.03 12.45 13.61
CA ALA A 36 -23.75 12.75 14.23
C ALA A 36 -22.70 12.02 13.41
N PHE A 37 -22.09 12.75 12.48
CA PHE A 37 -20.82 12.36 11.88
C PHE A 37 -19.91 11.87 13.02
N PRO A 38 -19.28 10.69 12.90
CA PRO A 38 -18.46 10.17 13.98
C PRO A 38 -17.45 11.25 14.38
N ALA A 39 -17.41 11.60 15.66
CA ALA A 39 -16.52 12.63 16.18
C ALA A 39 -15.08 12.21 15.84
N VAL A 40 -14.48 12.90 14.87
CA VAL A 40 -13.11 12.62 14.43
C VAL A 40 -12.17 13.15 15.50
N LEU A 41 -11.25 12.30 15.96
CA LEU A 41 -10.27 12.70 16.98
C LEU A 41 -9.22 13.60 16.32
N ILE A 42 -9.12 14.86 16.74
CA ILE A 42 -8.10 15.78 16.21
C ILE A 42 -6.85 15.68 17.09
N VAL A 43 -5.76 15.18 16.53
CA VAL A 43 -4.45 15.03 17.17
C VAL A 43 -3.51 16.11 16.63
N ARG A 44 -3.08 17.04 17.49
CA ARG A 44 -2.05 18.03 17.12
C ARG A 44 -0.68 17.43 17.37
N ASN A 45 0.17 17.39 16.35
CA ASN A 45 1.50 16.84 16.51
C ASN A 45 2.39 17.80 17.33
N SER A 46 2.81 17.38 18.52
CA SER A 46 3.59 18.22 19.45
C SER A 46 4.96 18.66 18.90
N LYS A 47 5.58 17.89 17.99
CA LYS A 47 6.88 18.23 17.40
C LYS A 47 6.77 19.22 16.25
N PHE A 48 5.68 19.14 15.48
CA PHE A 48 5.52 19.87 14.22
C PHE A 48 4.27 20.76 14.23
N TYR A 49 3.86 21.26 15.40
CA TYR A 49 2.87 22.32 15.53
C TYR A 49 3.59 23.64 15.86
N LEU A 50 4.31 24.17 14.87
CA LEU A 50 5.21 25.30 15.07
C LEU A 50 4.43 26.61 15.31
N GLU A 51 4.88 27.42 16.27
CA GLU A 51 4.25 28.70 16.58
C GLU A 51 4.31 29.67 15.39
N ASP A 52 5.44 29.66 14.66
CA ASP A 52 5.74 30.46 13.47
C ASP A 52 5.33 29.80 12.14
N GLY A 53 4.69 28.61 12.18
CA GLY A 53 4.29 27.90 10.97
C GLY A 53 3.27 28.68 10.15
N THR A 54 3.42 28.61 8.83
CA THR A 54 2.64 29.37 7.84
C THR A 54 1.61 28.53 7.09
N VAL A 55 1.59 27.21 7.30
CA VAL A 55 0.59 26.32 6.73
C VAL A 55 0.27 25.17 7.67
N ILE A 56 -1.01 24.78 7.74
CA ILE A 56 -1.50 23.63 8.48
C ILE A 56 -1.85 22.51 7.48
N LEU A 57 -1.20 21.36 7.65
CA LEU A 57 -1.47 20.12 6.93
C LEU A 57 -2.35 19.24 7.81
N ARG A 58 -3.31 18.56 7.20
CA ARG A 58 -4.20 17.58 7.84
C ARG A 58 -3.97 16.21 7.21
N VAL A 59 -3.72 15.22 8.03
CA VAL A 59 -3.58 13.81 7.63
C VAL A 59 -4.67 13.01 8.31
N ARG A 60 -5.54 12.38 7.52
CA ARG A 60 -6.57 11.50 8.07
C ARG A 60 -6.04 10.08 8.19
N TYR A 61 -6.11 9.52 9.37
CA TYR A 61 -5.78 8.14 9.67
C TYR A 61 -7.03 7.40 10.12
N GLU A 62 -7.36 6.30 9.46
CA GLU A 62 -8.56 5.50 9.74
C GLU A 62 -8.12 4.07 10.14
N PRO A 63 -7.88 3.81 11.44
CA PRO A 63 -7.55 2.47 11.90
C PRO A 63 -8.78 1.56 11.80
N TRP A 64 -8.55 0.28 11.51
CA TRP A 64 -9.64 -0.69 11.34
C TRP A 64 -10.38 -0.92 12.66
N GLY A 65 -11.67 -0.54 12.71
CA GLY A 65 -12.52 -0.74 13.88
C GLY A 65 -12.37 0.34 14.98
N GLU A 66 -11.62 1.40 14.72
CA GLU A 66 -11.40 2.52 15.64
C GLU A 66 -11.97 3.82 15.07
N THR A 67 -12.05 4.86 15.90
CA THR A 67 -12.48 6.20 15.45
C THR A 67 -11.42 6.80 14.52
N PRO A 68 -11.82 7.45 13.41
CA PRO A 68 -10.88 8.14 12.54
C PRO A 68 -10.17 9.25 13.32
N GLU A 69 -8.88 9.44 13.04
CA GLU A 69 -8.03 10.45 13.63
C GLU A 69 -7.56 11.44 12.55
N ASP A 70 -7.65 12.74 12.84
CA ASP A 70 -7.06 13.79 12.03
C ASP A 70 -5.80 14.31 12.72
N HIS A 71 -4.66 14.08 12.10
CA HIS A 71 -3.37 14.58 12.57
C HIS A 71 -3.07 15.92 11.91
N LEU A 72 -2.91 16.97 12.72
CA LEU A 72 -2.62 18.32 12.27
C LEU A 72 -1.12 18.66 12.46
N PHE A 73 -0.52 19.21 11.41
CA PHE A 73 0.88 19.63 11.36
C PHE A 73 0.96 21.09 10.92
N LYS A 74 1.49 21.97 11.77
CA LYS A 74 1.68 23.39 11.46
C LYS A 74 3.15 23.66 11.14
N VAL A 75 3.45 23.96 9.88
CA VAL A 75 4.81 23.99 9.33
C VAL A 75 5.04 25.20 8.41
N HIS A 76 6.30 25.46 8.05
CA HIS A 76 6.66 26.50 7.11
C HIS A 76 6.42 26.07 5.66
N ARG A 77 5.57 26.83 4.95
CA ARG A 77 5.26 26.69 3.53
C ARG A 77 6.50 26.58 2.64
N TYR A 78 7.55 27.34 2.95
CA TYR A 78 8.79 27.38 2.15
C TYR A 78 9.41 26.00 1.92
N PHE A 79 9.50 25.15 2.94
CA PHE A 79 10.14 23.82 2.79
C PHE A 79 9.33 22.90 1.87
N LEU A 80 8.01 23.03 1.87
CA LEU A 80 7.13 22.22 1.03
C LEU A 80 7.19 22.68 -0.43
N GLU A 81 7.19 23.99 -0.69
CA GLU A 81 7.21 24.53 -2.05
C GLU A 81 8.57 24.43 -2.73
N ARG A 82 9.65 24.51 -1.94
CA ARG A 82 11.02 24.42 -2.45
C ARG A 82 11.30 23.05 -3.08
N ASP A 83 10.89 21.98 -2.40
CA ASP A 83 11.30 20.62 -2.74
C ASP A 83 10.20 19.76 -3.36
N SER A 84 8.93 20.20 -3.36
CA SER A 84 7.80 19.50 -4.00
C SER A 84 7.02 20.39 -4.97
N GLU A 85 7.02 20.03 -6.24
CA GLU A 85 6.22 20.71 -7.26
C GLU A 85 4.71 20.48 -7.09
N VAL A 86 4.34 19.29 -6.57
CA VAL A 86 2.95 18.91 -6.33
C VAL A 86 2.38 19.77 -5.21
N LEU A 87 3.08 19.85 -4.08
CA LEU A 87 2.64 20.69 -2.96
C LEU A 87 2.70 22.16 -3.34
N ARG A 88 3.72 22.63 -4.06
CA ARG A 88 3.73 23.98 -4.63
C ARG A 88 2.46 24.26 -5.43
N ARG A 89 2.04 23.33 -6.30
CA ARG A 89 0.81 23.48 -7.07
C ARG A 89 -0.43 23.50 -6.17
N ILE A 90 -0.55 22.57 -5.22
CA ILE A 90 -1.68 22.49 -4.30
C ILE A 90 -1.80 23.77 -3.46
N LEU A 91 -0.67 24.27 -2.94
CA LEU A 91 -0.57 25.48 -2.14
C LEU A 91 -0.81 26.77 -2.95
N CYS A 92 -0.50 26.76 -4.25
CA CYS A 92 -0.81 27.87 -5.16
C CYS A 92 -2.27 27.85 -5.65
N LEU A 93 -2.87 26.67 -5.83
CA LEU A 93 -4.25 26.50 -6.29
C LEU A 93 -5.30 26.60 -5.18
N SER A 94 -4.85 26.75 -3.94
CA SER A 94 -5.71 27.01 -2.77
C SER A 94 -5.71 28.49 -2.38
N PRO A 95 -6.10 29.47 -3.22
CA PRO A 95 -6.59 30.72 -2.70
C PRO A 95 -8.04 30.46 -2.31
N GLY A 96 -8.27 30.18 -1.03
CA GLY A 96 -9.61 30.06 -0.48
C GLY A 96 -10.44 31.29 -0.84
N LYS A 97 -11.75 31.16 -0.81
CA LYS A 97 -12.70 32.25 -1.10
C LYS A 97 -12.42 33.56 -0.35
N ASN A 98 -11.61 33.51 0.73
CA ASN A 98 -11.18 34.64 1.55
C ASN A 98 -9.64 34.82 1.69
N GLY A 99 -8.81 34.09 0.94
CA GLY A 99 -7.34 34.23 0.96
C GLY A 99 -6.60 33.66 2.18
N GLN A 100 -7.23 32.77 2.96
CA GLN A 100 -6.70 32.23 4.25
C GLN A 100 -6.58 30.69 4.26
N ASP A 101 -6.41 30.05 3.11
CA ASP A 101 -6.27 28.59 3.06
C ASP A 101 -4.96 28.13 3.71
N GLY A 102 -5.05 27.10 4.55
CA GLY A 102 -3.94 26.55 5.31
C GLY A 102 -3.51 27.38 6.53
N MET A 103 -4.14 28.52 6.81
CA MET A 103 -3.79 29.38 7.96
C MET A 103 -4.63 29.07 9.22
N ALA A 104 -5.76 28.38 9.06
CA ALA A 104 -6.66 27.97 10.14
C ALA A 104 -6.89 26.46 10.10
N GLU A 105 -7.26 25.85 11.24
CA GLU A 105 -7.53 24.40 11.31
C GLU A 105 -8.66 23.97 10.37
N GLU A 106 -9.63 24.86 10.15
CA GLU A 106 -10.78 24.67 9.26
C GLU A 106 -10.39 24.69 7.77
N THR A 107 -9.29 25.36 7.43
CA THR A 107 -8.76 25.46 6.06
C THR A 107 -7.49 24.63 5.86
N ALA A 108 -7.22 23.70 6.78
CA ALA A 108 -6.05 22.83 6.72
C ALA A 108 -6.02 21.98 5.44
N ILE A 109 -4.84 21.84 4.85
CA ILE A 109 -4.66 21.16 3.58
C ILE A 109 -4.63 19.66 3.82
N LEU A 110 -5.62 18.96 3.27
CA LEU A 110 -5.72 17.51 3.37
C LEU A 110 -4.65 16.84 2.51
N LEU A 111 -3.83 15.99 3.14
CA LEU A 111 -2.90 15.09 2.47
C LEU A 111 -3.56 13.71 2.33
N PRO A 112 -4.02 13.31 1.13
CA PRO A 112 -4.68 12.01 0.94
C PRO A 112 -3.67 10.86 1.01
N ASP A 113 -4.13 9.67 1.41
CA ASP A 113 -3.42 8.36 1.51
C ASP A 113 -1.95 8.45 1.95
N VAL A 114 -1.72 9.15 3.05
CA VAL A 114 -0.42 9.26 3.71
C VAL A 114 -0.67 9.02 5.18
N THR A 115 0.27 8.37 5.85
CA THR A 115 0.19 8.14 7.29
C THR A 115 0.77 9.31 8.08
N PRO A 116 0.32 9.54 9.32
CA PRO A 116 0.92 10.54 10.20
C PRO A 116 2.43 10.31 10.37
N VAL A 117 2.84 9.05 10.54
CA VAL A 117 4.24 8.65 10.68
C VAL A 117 5.08 9.02 9.46
N GLU A 118 4.60 8.76 8.24
CA GLU A 118 5.30 9.18 7.00
C GLU A 118 5.46 10.69 6.92
N THR A 119 4.44 11.44 7.36
CA THR A 119 4.45 12.91 7.35
C THR A 119 5.44 13.44 8.38
N GLU A 120 5.47 12.88 9.59
CA GLU A 120 6.47 13.19 10.62
C GLU A 120 7.88 12.91 10.13
N CYS A 121 8.13 11.76 9.48
CA CYS A 121 9.45 11.42 8.94
C CYS A 121 9.90 12.45 7.90
N LEU A 122 9.01 12.84 6.98
CA LEU A 122 9.30 13.86 5.98
C LEU A 122 9.64 15.21 6.63
N LEU A 123 8.85 15.64 7.60
CA LEU A 123 9.06 16.90 8.29
C LEU A 123 10.37 16.86 9.10
N SER A 124 10.65 15.78 9.82
CA SER A 124 11.92 15.60 10.53
C SER A 124 13.10 15.72 9.57
N PHE A 125 13.01 15.08 8.41
CA PHE A 125 14.05 15.16 7.39
C PHE A 125 14.22 16.58 6.83
N LEU A 126 13.13 17.32 6.60
CA LEU A 126 13.19 18.69 6.07
C LEU A 126 13.78 19.70 7.06
N TYR A 127 13.47 19.57 8.35
CA TYR A 127 13.95 20.49 9.39
C TYR A 127 15.30 20.08 9.98
N PHE A 128 15.52 18.78 10.18
CA PHE A 128 16.65 18.23 10.94
C PHE A 128 17.55 17.29 10.13
N GLY A 129 17.22 16.99 8.87
CA GLY A 129 17.97 16.02 8.06
C GLY A 129 19.44 16.35 7.80
N MET A 130 19.89 17.58 8.08
CA MET A 130 21.32 17.92 8.07
C MET A 130 22.07 17.44 9.32
N TYR A 131 21.36 17.19 10.42
CA TYR A 131 21.89 16.88 11.74
C TYR A 131 21.61 15.44 12.17
N GLU A 132 20.55 14.83 11.66
CA GLU A 132 20.21 13.43 11.91
C GLU A 132 21.05 12.51 11.03
N ARG A 133 22.08 11.88 11.62
CA ARG A 133 22.99 10.96 10.91
C ARG A 133 22.48 9.52 10.84
N ASP A 134 21.64 9.11 11.78
CA ASP A 134 21.21 7.73 11.93
C ASP A 134 19.69 7.60 11.78
N VAL A 135 19.22 7.69 10.53
CA VAL A 135 17.81 7.45 10.19
C VAL A 135 17.60 5.94 9.98
N PRO A 136 16.67 5.30 10.71
CA PRO A 136 16.44 3.87 10.59
C PRO A 136 15.82 3.51 9.24
N LEU A 137 15.99 2.25 8.83
CA LEU A 137 15.51 1.76 7.54
C LEU A 137 14.00 1.93 7.34
N VAL A 138 13.20 1.77 8.41
CA VAL A 138 11.75 1.94 8.36
C VAL A 138 11.39 3.38 7.97
N ASP A 139 12.12 4.36 8.51
CA ASP A 139 11.92 5.77 8.20
C ASP A 139 12.37 6.08 6.78
N TRP A 140 13.43 5.45 6.26
CA TRP A 140 13.79 5.54 4.85
C TRP A 140 12.72 4.99 3.92
N GLN A 141 12.05 3.89 4.29
CA GLN A 141 10.91 3.37 3.53
C GLN A 141 9.71 4.33 3.57
N ALA A 142 9.42 4.93 4.72
CA ALA A 142 8.39 5.95 4.88
C ALA A 142 8.70 7.19 4.03
N LEU A 143 9.96 7.66 4.07
CA LEU A 143 10.47 8.76 3.25
C LEU A 143 10.35 8.44 1.76
N LEU A 144 10.70 7.23 1.31
CA LEU A 144 10.53 6.81 -0.08
C LEU A 144 9.05 6.88 -0.50
N SER A 145 8.15 6.45 0.38
CA SER A 145 6.71 6.43 0.13
C SER A 145 6.14 7.83 -0.08
N ILE A 146 6.34 8.72 0.90
CA ILE A 146 5.82 10.08 0.85
C ILE A 146 6.52 10.95 -0.22
N SER A 147 7.83 10.78 -0.41
CA SER A 147 8.58 11.52 -1.43
C SER A 147 8.19 11.13 -2.86
N SER A 148 7.88 9.85 -3.10
CA SER A 148 7.38 9.39 -4.40
C SER A 148 5.99 9.94 -4.70
N LYS A 149 5.14 10.06 -3.68
CA LYS A 149 3.76 10.55 -3.81
C LYS A 149 3.70 12.05 -4.09
N PHE A 150 4.39 12.85 -3.29
CA PHE A 150 4.41 14.31 -3.45
C PHE A 150 5.56 14.81 -4.32
N LYS A 151 6.28 13.92 -5.01
CA LYS A 151 7.35 14.27 -5.95
C LYS A 151 8.48 15.11 -5.34
N PHE A 152 8.90 14.74 -4.13
CA PHE A 152 10.14 15.26 -3.54
C PHE A 152 11.35 14.53 -4.14
N GLN A 153 11.77 14.94 -5.33
CA GLN A 153 12.73 14.17 -6.14
C GLN A 153 14.08 13.96 -5.43
N LYS A 154 14.64 15.00 -4.81
CA LYS A 154 15.93 14.89 -4.09
C LYS A 154 15.86 13.96 -2.87
N ILE A 155 14.75 14.02 -2.14
CA ILE A 155 14.51 13.16 -0.96
C ILE A 155 14.33 11.71 -1.42
N ARG A 156 13.57 11.50 -2.51
CA ARG A 156 13.38 10.19 -3.12
C ARG A 156 14.72 9.56 -3.54
N GLU A 157 15.56 10.30 -4.26
CA GLU A 157 16.89 9.83 -4.67
C GLU A 157 17.76 9.49 -3.47
N ARG A 158 17.74 10.32 -2.42
CA ARG A 158 18.48 10.02 -1.18
C ARG A 158 17.97 8.75 -0.51
N ALA A 159 16.66 8.61 -0.35
CA ALA A 159 16.06 7.42 0.27
C ALA A 159 16.38 6.15 -0.54
N ILE A 160 16.33 6.20 -1.86
CA ILE A 160 16.72 5.08 -2.72
C ILE A 160 18.19 4.69 -2.48
N ASN A 161 19.09 5.66 -2.44
CA ASN A 161 20.51 5.38 -2.22
C ASN A 161 20.74 4.74 -0.86
N GLU A 162 20.17 5.30 0.21
CA GLU A 162 20.33 4.80 1.59
C GLU A 162 19.76 3.39 1.75
N ILE A 163 18.57 3.11 1.19
CA ILE A 163 17.99 1.76 1.18
C ILE A 163 18.87 0.79 0.39
N THR A 164 19.48 1.25 -0.71
CA THR A 164 20.35 0.40 -1.56
C THR A 164 21.65 0.04 -0.84
N THR A 165 22.24 0.99 -0.10
CA THR A 165 23.51 0.81 0.61
C THR A 165 23.35 0.27 2.03
N HIS A 166 22.12 0.12 2.51
CA HIS A 166 21.83 -0.37 3.85
C HIS A 166 22.43 -1.75 4.11
N HIS A 167 22.96 -1.94 5.32
CA HIS A 167 23.50 -3.22 5.77
C HIS A 167 22.87 -3.63 7.11
N PRO A 168 22.25 -4.82 7.23
CA PRO A 168 22.07 -5.85 6.19
C PRO A 168 21.18 -5.39 5.02
N PRO A 169 21.34 -5.97 3.81
CA PRO A 169 20.49 -5.61 2.68
C PRO A 169 19.03 -5.95 2.97
N LEU A 170 18.13 -5.21 2.31
CA LEU A 170 16.70 -5.48 2.37
C LEU A 170 16.37 -6.89 1.90
N ASP A 171 15.34 -7.51 2.50
CA ASP A 171 14.82 -8.78 1.98
C ASP A 171 14.44 -8.62 0.50
N PRO A 172 14.84 -9.54 -0.39
CA PRO A 172 14.61 -9.39 -1.83
C PRO A 172 13.13 -9.28 -2.21
N VAL A 173 12.23 -9.92 -1.46
CA VAL A 173 10.78 -9.84 -1.70
C VAL A 173 10.26 -8.45 -1.33
N GLU A 174 10.71 -7.92 -0.20
CA GLU A 174 10.38 -6.56 0.22
C GLU A 174 10.94 -5.52 -0.77
N ARG A 175 12.18 -5.69 -1.20
CA ARG A 175 12.82 -4.84 -2.20
C ARG A 175 12.07 -4.83 -3.54
N LEU A 176 11.61 -5.99 -4.02
CA LEU A 176 10.74 -6.07 -5.21
C LEU A 176 9.40 -5.36 -5.01
N ALA A 177 8.76 -5.56 -3.85
CA ALA A 177 7.49 -4.93 -3.54
C ALA A 177 7.61 -3.40 -3.50
N LEU A 178 8.66 -2.87 -2.85
CA LEU A 178 8.94 -1.44 -2.83
C LEU A 178 9.31 -0.90 -4.22
N ALA A 179 10.11 -1.65 -4.98
CA ALA A 179 10.50 -1.28 -6.34
C ALA A 179 9.29 -1.14 -7.27
N ALA A 180 8.35 -2.09 -7.20
CA ALA A 180 7.11 -2.04 -7.97
C ALA A 180 6.18 -0.91 -7.49
N LYS A 181 6.07 -0.69 -6.17
CA LYS A 181 5.19 0.33 -5.57
C LYS A 181 5.68 1.76 -5.86
N HIS A 182 6.99 2.00 -5.84
CA HIS A 182 7.59 3.33 -5.94
C HIS A 182 8.36 3.58 -7.24
N ASP A 183 8.21 2.68 -8.22
CA ASP A 183 8.85 2.74 -9.53
C ASP A 183 10.38 2.90 -9.45
N VAL A 184 11.04 1.91 -8.84
CA VAL A 184 12.50 1.86 -8.62
C VAL A 184 13.09 0.67 -9.40
N PRO A 185 13.19 0.75 -10.74
CA PRO A 185 13.53 -0.40 -11.60
C PRO A 185 14.94 -0.97 -11.35
N GLN A 186 15.87 -0.15 -10.88
CA GLN A 186 17.25 -0.55 -10.57
C GLN A 186 17.36 -1.64 -9.49
N TRP A 187 16.32 -1.82 -8.67
CA TRP A 187 16.26 -2.88 -7.65
C TRP A 187 15.73 -4.21 -8.16
N LEU A 188 15.03 -4.22 -9.29
CA LEU A 188 14.30 -5.39 -9.77
C LEU A 188 15.25 -6.53 -10.14
N LYS A 189 16.24 -6.25 -11.00
CA LYS A 189 17.16 -7.27 -11.52
C LYS A 189 17.94 -7.97 -10.42
N SER A 190 18.57 -7.22 -9.52
CA SER A 190 19.36 -7.79 -8.42
C SER A 190 18.49 -8.61 -7.47
N ALA A 191 17.27 -8.15 -7.17
CA ALA A 191 16.34 -8.88 -6.33
C ALA A 191 15.84 -10.19 -6.98
N TYR A 192 15.54 -10.19 -8.28
CA TYR A 192 15.20 -11.41 -9.01
C TYR A 192 16.36 -12.40 -9.03
N VAL A 193 17.59 -11.93 -9.22
CA VAL A 193 18.80 -12.79 -9.22
C VAL A 193 18.94 -13.48 -7.87
N GLU A 194 18.86 -12.71 -6.79
CA GLU A 194 18.97 -13.23 -5.43
C GLU A 194 17.85 -14.23 -5.12
N LEU A 195 16.61 -13.91 -5.50
CA LEU A 195 15.48 -14.83 -5.33
C LEU A 195 15.59 -16.07 -6.21
N CYS A 196 16.25 -16.03 -7.36
CA CYS A 196 16.47 -17.23 -8.17
C CYS A 196 17.60 -18.11 -7.61
N GLN A 197 18.59 -17.52 -6.96
CA GLN A 197 19.70 -18.24 -6.33
C GLN A 197 19.33 -18.83 -4.97
N ARG A 198 18.35 -18.25 -4.27
CA ARG A 198 17.88 -18.70 -2.94
C ARG A 198 17.46 -20.17 -2.96
N THR A 199 17.91 -20.96 -1.99
CA THR A 199 17.52 -22.37 -1.85
C THR A 199 16.05 -22.54 -1.46
N ARG A 200 15.56 -21.72 -0.52
CA ARG A 200 14.17 -21.74 -0.06
C ARG A 200 13.19 -21.33 -1.16
N ALA A 201 12.15 -22.15 -1.37
CA ALA A 201 11.04 -21.87 -2.27
C ALA A 201 10.27 -20.59 -1.87
N LEU A 202 9.46 -20.05 -2.79
CA LEU A 202 8.60 -18.92 -2.51
C LEU A 202 7.45 -19.36 -1.59
N SER A 203 7.27 -18.68 -0.46
CA SER A 203 6.15 -18.95 0.43
C SER A 203 4.85 -18.31 -0.07
N PRO A 204 3.66 -18.79 0.35
CA PRO A 204 2.39 -18.18 -0.02
C PRO A 204 2.28 -16.69 0.37
N LEU A 205 2.86 -16.30 1.50
CA LEU A 205 2.88 -14.90 1.95
C LEU A 205 3.75 -14.01 1.04
N GLU A 206 4.91 -14.51 0.63
CA GLU A 206 5.77 -13.81 -0.33
C GLU A 206 5.10 -13.71 -1.70
N ALA A 207 4.46 -14.79 -2.16
CA ALA A 207 3.70 -14.79 -3.41
C ALA A 207 2.56 -13.77 -3.40
N LYS A 208 1.85 -13.66 -2.26
CA LYS A 208 0.80 -12.65 -2.07
C LYS A 208 1.38 -11.23 -2.13
N ARG A 209 2.57 -11.00 -1.55
CA ARG A 209 3.23 -9.68 -1.52
C ARG A 209 3.76 -9.25 -2.89
N LEU A 210 4.27 -10.19 -3.70
CA LEU A 210 4.77 -9.92 -5.06
C LEU A 210 3.65 -9.79 -6.10
N GLY A 211 2.47 -10.33 -5.79
CA GLY A 211 1.38 -10.52 -6.75
C GLY A 211 1.53 -11.81 -7.54
N LEU A 212 0.39 -12.35 -7.99
CA LEU A 212 0.30 -13.66 -8.63
C LEU A 212 1.20 -13.75 -9.88
N GLU A 213 1.14 -12.77 -10.76
CA GLU A 213 1.88 -12.77 -12.02
C GLU A 213 3.40 -12.80 -11.78
N THR A 214 3.91 -11.90 -10.93
CA THR A 214 5.33 -11.84 -10.57
C THR A 214 5.79 -13.13 -9.91
N ALA A 215 4.98 -13.69 -9.00
CA ALA A 215 5.29 -14.93 -8.31
C ALA A 215 5.37 -16.12 -9.28
N MET A 216 4.44 -16.23 -10.24
CA MET A 216 4.45 -17.27 -11.26
C MET A 216 5.65 -17.15 -12.20
N ARG A 217 5.97 -15.94 -12.68
CA ARG A 217 7.15 -15.70 -13.51
C ARG A 217 8.43 -16.06 -12.76
N LEU A 218 8.52 -15.71 -11.48
CA LEU A 218 9.67 -16.05 -10.65
C LEU A 218 9.81 -17.57 -10.43
N ALA A 219 8.69 -18.28 -10.24
CA ALA A 219 8.70 -19.74 -10.15
C ALA A 219 9.19 -20.38 -11.45
N GLY A 220 8.69 -19.93 -12.60
CA GLY A 220 9.15 -20.40 -13.91
C GLY A 220 10.63 -20.09 -14.17
N ALA A 221 11.09 -18.89 -13.81
CA ALA A 221 12.51 -18.54 -13.92
C ALA A 221 13.40 -19.45 -13.05
N ARG A 222 12.96 -19.78 -11.82
CA ARG A 222 13.67 -20.72 -10.95
C ARG A 222 13.74 -22.11 -11.54
N GLU A 223 12.64 -22.59 -12.12
CA GLU A 223 12.59 -23.90 -12.79
C GLU A 223 13.52 -23.94 -14.01
N ALA A 224 13.52 -22.89 -14.84
CA ALA A 224 14.44 -22.77 -15.98
C ALA A 224 15.92 -22.74 -15.55
N VAL A 225 16.24 -22.07 -14.43
CA VAL A 225 17.59 -22.09 -13.84
C VAL A 225 17.96 -23.51 -13.40
N LEU A 226 17.06 -24.23 -12.73
CA LEU A 226 17.30 -25.60 -12.30
C LEU A 226 17.51 -26.54 -13.49
N GLN A 227 16.68 -26.43 -14.52
CA GLN A 227 16.79 -27.22 -15.74
C GLN A 227 18.17 -27.04 -16.40
N ARG A 228 18.62 -25.79 -16.58
CA ARG A 228 19.95 -25.51 -17.14
C ARG A 228 21.09 -26.01 -16.25
N ARG A 229 20.90 -26.04 -14.92
CA ARG A 229 21.90 -26.60 -14.00
C ARG A 229 21.99 -28.13 -14.14
N LEU A 230 20.86 -28.81 -14.29
CA LEU A 230 20.82 -30.27 -14.51
C LEU A 230 21.45 -30.63 -15.85
N GLU A 231 21.10 -29.93 -16.93
CA GLU A 231 21.71 -30.14 -18.26
C GLU A 231 23.23 -29.99 -18.23
N ARG A 232 23.75 -29.05 -17.42
CA ARG A 232 25.21 -28.91 -17.22
C ARG A 232 25.85 -30.08 -16.48
N LEU A 233 25.15 -30.67 -15.53
CA LEU A 233 25.66 -31.84 -14.79
C LEU A 233 25.72 -33.06 -15.72
N ASP A 234 24.71 -33.26 -16.56
CA ASP A 234 24.69 -34.32 -17.57
C ASP A 234 25.83 -34.15 -18.60
N VAL A 235 26.10 -32.91 -19.04
CA VAL A 235 27.23 -32.60 -19.93
C VAL A 235 28.58 -32.82 -19.23
N MET A 236 28.67 -32.52 -17.93
CA MET A 236 29.91 -32.76 -17.16
C MET A 236 30.20 -34.25 -17.00
N GLU A 237 29.17 -35.07 -16.77
CA GLU A 237 29.30 -36.53 -16.67
C GLU A 237 29.72 -37.16 -18.00
N THR A 238 29.26 -36.60 -19.13
CA THR A 238 29.55 -37.13 -20.47
C THR A 238 30.87 -36.60 -21.07
N ALA A 239 31.25 -35.34 -20.81
CA ALA A 239 32.42 -34.69 -21.43
C ALA A 239 33.65 -34.59 -20.50
N GLY A 240 33.51 -34.87 -19.20
CA GLY A 240 34.61 -34.84 -18.23
C GLY A 240 35.24 -33.46 -17.97
N VAL A 241 34.62 -32.39 -18.45
CA VAL A 241 35.08 -30.99 -18.32
C VAL A 241 33.99 -30.17 -17.65
N LEU A 242 34.33 -29.47 -16.56
CA LEU A 242 33.47 -28.47 -15.92
C LEU A 242 33.22 -27.32 -16.90
N PRO A 243 31.97 -27.03 -17.31
CA PRO A 243 31.67 -25.85 -18.10
C PRO A 243 32.07 -24.60 -17.31
N THR A 244 32.85 -23.70 -17.93
CA THR A 244 33.42 -22.50 -17.29
C THR A 244 32.41 -21.38 -17.04
N GLU A 245 31.17 -21.52 -17.50
CA GLU A 245 30.14 -20.50 -17.30
C GLU A 245 29.75 -20.37 -15.83
N ASP A 246 29.79 -19.16 -15.31
CA ASP A 246 29.38 -18.88 -13.93
C ASP A 246 27.86 -19.14 -13.77
N ILE A 247 27.46 -19.82 -12.69
CA ILE A 247 26.05 -20.06 -12.36
C ILE A 247 25.29 -18.74 -12.23
N SER A 248 25.98 -17.68 -11.77
CA SER A 248 25.44 -16.32 -11.69
C SER A 248 25.07 -15.76 -13.07
N LEU A 249 25.85 -16.09 -14.11
CA LEU A 249 25.59 -15.69 -15.49
C LEU A 249 24.33 -16.35 -16.04
N ILE A 250 24.15 -17.65 -15.78
CA ILE A 250 22.95 -18.39 -16.20
C ILE A 250 21.70 -17.77 -15.57
N VAL A 251 21.74 -17.52 -14.26
CA VAL A 251 20.62 -16.89 -13.55
C VAL A 251 20.30 -15.53 -14.16
N SER A 252 21.31 -14.70 -14.41
CA SER A 252 21.14 -13.38 -15.01
C SER A 252 20.53 -13.46 -16.41
N GLN A 253 20.97 -14.41 -17.25
CA GLN A 253 20.42 -14.62 -18.59
C GLN A 253 18.96 -15.07 -18.58
N VAL A 254 18.59 -15.99 -17.68
CA VAL A 254 17.20 -16.45 -17.53
C VAL A 254 16.32 -15.27 -17.12
N ILE A 255 16.77 -14.46 -16.17
CA ILE A 255 16.01 -13.30 -15.69
C ILE A 255 15.85 -12.26 -16.79
N GLU A 256 16.90 -11.97 -17.56
CA GLU A 256 16.82 -11.06 -18.70
C GLU A 256 15.74 -11.52 -19.70
N ALA A 257 15.70 -12.83 -19.98
CA ALA A 257 14.76 -13.42 -20.92
C ALA A 257 13.31 -13.41 -20.42
N GLU A 258 13.09 -13.71 -19.13
CA GLU A 258 11.74 -13.84 -18.56
C GLU A 258 11.12 -12.50 -18.16
N PHE A 259 11.92 -11.55 -17.68
CA PHE A 259 11.42 -10.31 -17.09
C PHE A 259 11.64 -9.06 -17.94
N PHE A 260 12.66 -9.03 -18.81
CA PHE A 260 13.09 -7.79 -19.47
C PHE A 260 13.02 -7.83 -21.00
N LYS A 261 12.95 -9.01 -21.62
CA LYS A 261 12.65 -9.09 -23.06
C LYS A 261 11.16 -8.87 -23.30
N GLU A 262 10.83 -7.88 -24.13
CA GLU A 262 9.48 -7.73 -24.67
C GLU A 262 9.10 -9.03 -25.40
N ARG A 263 8.01 -9.67 -24.97
CA ARG A 263 7.45 -10.77 -25.74
C ARG A 263 6.97 -10.20 -27.08
N PRO A 264 7.26 -10.84 -28.22
CA PRO A 264 6.67 -10.41 -29.48
C PRO A 264 5.16 -10.35 -29.30
N LYS A 265 4.56 -9.21 -29.66
CA LYS A 265 3.10 -9.04 -29.69
C LYS A 265 2.57 -10.21 -30.50
N ILE A 266 1.83 -11.12 -29.86
CA ILE A 266 1.06 -12.12 -30.58
C ILE A 266 0.04 -11.30 -31.37
N ASN A 267 0.36 -11.07 -32.64
CA ASN A 267 -0.56 -10.46 -33.58
C ASN A 267 -1.63 -11.53 -33.82
N ILE A 268 -2.61 -11.60 -32.91
CA ILE A 268 -3.85 -12.31 -33.18
C ILE A 268 -4.45 -11.51 -34.33
N GLY A 269 -4.19 -11.99 -35.55
CA GLY A 269 -4.54 -11.31 -36.77
C GLY A 269 -5.99 -10.87 -36.69
N SER A 270 -6.17 -9.56 -36.84
CA SER A 270 -7.43 -8.97 -37.25
C SER A 270 -7.85 -9.62 -38.58
N HIS A 271 -8.59 -10.71 -38.52
CA HIS A 271 -9.52 -11.08 -39.57
C HIS A 271 -10.88 -10.54 -39.16
N SER A 272 -11.16 -9.32 -39.64
CA SER A 272 -12.52 -8.87 -39.79
C SER A 272 -13.18 -9.73 -40.86
N SER A 273 -13.90 -10.76 -40.46
CA SER A 273 -14.97 -11.32 -41.28
C SER A 273 -16.29 -10.78 -40.76
N SER A 274 -16.73 -9.72 -41.42
CA SER A 274 -18.08 -9.19 -41.42
C SER A 274 -19.09 -10.32 -41.64
N VAL A 275 -19.88 -10.68 -40.63
CA VAL A 275 -21.18 -11.35 -40.82
C VAL A 275 -22.15 -10.99 -39.69
N HIS A 276 -22.91 -9.92 -39.89
CA HIS A 276 -24.33 -9.80 -39.57
C HIS A 276 -24.88 -8.92 -40.72
N GLU A 277 -25.96 -9.22 -41.43
CA GLU A 277 -27.24 -9.73 -40.93
C GLU A 277 -28.09 -10.12 -42.16
N VAL A 278 -28.58 -11.35 -42.24
CA VAL A 278 -29.81 -11.66 -43.00
C VAL A 278 -30.64 -12.59 -42.13
N THR A 279 -31.61 -11.98 -41.45
CA THR A 279 -32.74 -12.65 -40.83
C THR A 279 -33.52 -13.42 -41.88
N ASN A 280 -33.54 -14.74 -41.81
CA ASN A 280 -34.57 -15.55 -42.48
C ASN A 280 -34.80 -16.85 -41.71
N TYR A 281 -35.54 -16.75 -40.60
CA TYR A 281 -36.14 -17.93 -39.96
C TYR A 281 -37.37 -18.32 -40.80
N GLY A 282 -37.15 -19.20 -41.77
CA GLY A 282 -38.21 -19.97 -42.42
C GLY A 282 -38.90 -20.86 -41.39
N ALA A 283 -40.23 -20.78 -41.35
CA ALA A 283 -41.09 -21.54 -40.46
C ALA A 283 -40.85 -23.06 -40.59
N PRO A 284 -40.89 -23.83 -39.48
CA PRO A 284 -40.80 -25.29 -39.53
C PRO A 284 -42.07 -25.91 -40.14
N PRO A 285 -41.96 -27.03 -40.88
CA PRO A 285 -43.11 -27.67 -41.53
C PRO A 285 -44.07 -28.29 -40.50
N PRO A 286 -45.39 -28.32 -40.78
CA PRO A 286 -46.39 -28.81 -39.83
C PRO A 286 -46.36 -30.35 -39.71
N LEU A 287 -46.47 -30.83 -38.47
CA LEU A 287 -46.55 -32.25 -38.12
C LEU A 287 -47.88 -32.89 -38.59
N PRO A 288 -47.90 -34.20 -38.91
CA PRO A 288 -49.08 -34.88 -39.41
C PRO A 288 -50.15 -35.08 -38.32
N ARG A 289 -51.39 -34.69 -38.65
CA ARG A 289 -52.59 -34.85 -37.79
C ARG A 289 -52.88 -36.32 -37.48
N ARG A 290 -52.83 -36.70 -36.20
CA ARG A 290 -53.42 -37.94 -35.68
C ARG A 290 -54.94 -37.89 -35.89
N LYS A 291 -55.47 -38.85 -36.66
CA LYS A 291 -56.92 -39.11 -36.80
C LYS A 291 -57.48 -39.51 -35.43
N ARG A 292 -58.40 -38.71 -34.91
CA ARG A 292 -59.19 -39.01 -33.71
C ARG A 292 -60.27 -40.04 -34.14
N MET A 293 -60.15 -41.27 -33.65
CA MET A 293 -61.23 -42.26 -33.75
C MET A 293 -62.42 -41.76 -32.91
N LYS A 294 -63.61 -41.83 -33.50
CA LYS A 294 -64.89 -41.56 -32.86
C LYS A 294 -65.21 -42.68 -31.87
N SER A 295 -65.60 -42.29 -30.67
CA SER A 295 -66.73 -42.87 -29.94
C SER A 295 -67.43 -41.76 -29.18
#